data_AF-A0A7Y2ZR17-F1
#
_entry.id   AF-A0A7Y2ZR17-F1
#
_cell.length_a   1.000
_cell.length_b   1.000
_cell.length_c   1.000
_cell.angle_alpha   90.00
_cell.angle_beta   90.00
_cell.angle_gamma   90.00
#
_symmetry.space_group_name_H-M   'P 1'
#
loop_
_entity.id
_entity.type
_entity.pdbx_description
1 polymer ?
#
loop_
_entity_poly.entity_id
_entity_poly.type
_entity_poly.pdbx_seq_one_letter_code
_entity_poly.pdbx_strand_id
1 'polypeptide(L)'
;MKKITFLLLVLMSTLSFSQGGDCSNPIVIGALPYNTSDNTANYGDDYENGSSPCSSYYMSGDDVFYTYTPVSNENINVTLSGISGTYSGIHILDGCVDTTPNCVAFEGNSGSGDRVLTNIALSSGVTYYIVISTWASPQSITYTLDVSLSPTDTPDWYNIQWLSDGVNGSNTSLTVDAWTTITGYAQVYEDGVTNPAGEAAGFECWFGAQETDSDPSTWAEGDWISATYLGDVGNND
;
A
#
# COMPACT_ATOMS: atom_id res chain seq x y z
N MET A 1 23.14 49.59 -50.77
CA MET A 1 23.32 48.15 -50.43
C MET A 1 22.45 47.85 -49.22
N LYS A 2 21.33 47.12 -49.38
CA LYS A 2 20.39 46.82 -48.29
C LYS A 2 20.95 45.64 -47.48
N LYS A 3 21.20 45.84 -46.19
CA LYS A 3 21.62 44.77 -45.27
C LYS A 3 20.37 43.98 -44.86
N ILE A 4 20.34 42.69 -45.19
CA ILE A 4 19.31 41.75 -44.72
C ILE A 4 19.82 41.14 -43.42
N THR A 5 19.15 41.44 -42.31
CA THR A 5 19.39 40.80 -41.02
C THR A 5 18.52 39.56 -40.95
N PHE A 6 19.12 38.38 -40.82
CA PHE A 6 18.42 37.13 -40.60
C PHE A 6 18.20 36.95 -39.09
N LEU A 7 16.95 36.96 -38.65
CA LEU A 7 16.58 36.66 -37.27
C LEU A 7 16.36 35.15 -37.15
N LEU A 8 17.31 34.44 -36.54
CA LEU A 8 17.17 33.02 -36.21
C LEU A 8 16.28 32.91 -34.96
N LEU A 9 15.01 32.56 -35.15
CA LEU A 9 14.07 32.28 -34.06
C LEU A 9 14.32 30.84 -33.58
N VAL A 10 15.02 30.69 -32.45
CA VAL A 10 15.13 29.39 -31.76
C VAL A 10 13.81 29.17 -31.01
N LEU A 11 12.97 28.26 -31.52
CA LEU A 11 11.75 27.83 -30.85
C LEU A 11 12.16 26.88 -29.72
N MET A 12 12.32 27.40 -28.51
CA MET A 12 12.58 26.59 -27.31
C MET A 12 11.24 25.99 -26.87
N SER A 13 10.90 24.81 -27.39
CA SER A 13 9.75 24.04 -26.91
C SER A 13 10.06 23.56 -25.50
N THR A 14 9.37 24.09 -24.50
CA THR A 14 9.38 23.50 -23.16
C THR A 14 8.64 22.17 -23.24
N LEU A 15 9.38 21.06 -23.22
CA LEU A 15 8.81 19.75 -22.92
C LEU A 15 8.23 19.87 -21.49
N SER A 16 6.90 19.87 -21.39
CA SER A 16 6.22 19.79 -20.10
C SER A 16 6.12 18.31 -19.78
N PHE A 17 7.02 17.80 -18.95
CA PHE A 17 6.90 16.44 -18.42
C PHE A 17 5.66 16.39 -17.53
N SER A 18 4.79 15.41 -17.76
CA SER A 18 3.65 15.18 -16.87
C SER A 18 4.21 14.85 -15.48
N GLN A 19 3.60 15.40 -14.43
CA GLN A 19 3.95 14.98 -13.07
C GLN A 19 3.80 13.46 -12.98
N GLY A 20 4.76 12.77 -12.38
CA GLY A 20 4.77 11.31 -12.24
C GLY A 20 5.39 10.55 -13.40
N GLY A 21 5.71 11.17 -14.54
CA GLY A 21 6.32 10.46 -15.68
C GLY A 21 7.77 10.03 -15.44
N ASP A 22 8.49 10.79 -14.61
CA ASP A 22 9.89 10.52 -14.31
C ASP A 22 10.23 10.87 -12.86
N CYS A 23 11.47 10.57 -12.48
CA CYS A 23 11.97 10.89 -11.15
C CYS A 23 12.24 12.40 -10.92
N SER A 24 12.20 13.23 -11.98
CA SER A 24 12.51 14.66 -11.94
C SER A 24 11.31 15.49 -11.47
N ASN A 25 10.09 15.01 -11.75
CA ASN A 25 8.84 15.61 -11.30
C ASN A 25 7.84 14.54 -10.83
N PRO A 26 8.15 13.77 -9.77
CA PRO A 26 7.28 12.69 -9.31
C PRO A 26 6.01 13.21 -8.62
N ILE A 27 5.02 12.35 -8.45
CA ILE A 27 3.85 12.61 -7.61
C ILE A 27 4.28 12.53 -6.14
N VAL A 28 3.98 13.56 -5.34
CA VAL A 28 4.39 13.59 -3.93
C VAL A 28 3.30 13.02 -3.03
N ILE A 29 3.62 11.96 -2.29
CA ILE A 29 2.82 11.44 -1.18
C ILE A 29 3.14 12.30 0.05
N GLY A 30 2.25 13.23 0.39
CA GLY A 30 2.49 14.21 1.46
C GLY A 30 2.26 13.69 2.88
N ALA A 31 1.47 12.63 3.04
CA ALA A 31 1.14 12.01 4.32
C ALA A 31 0.64 10.57 4.10
N LEU A 32 0.74 9.75 5.14
CA LEU A 32 0.15 8.41 5.21
C LEU A 32 -1.06 8.41 6.17
N PRO A 33 -2.10 7.59 5.92
CA PRO A 33 -2.25 6.71 4.77
C PRO A 33 -2.48 7.48 3.46
N TYR A 34 -2.03 6.90 2.35
CA TYR A 34 -2.22 7.41 1.00
C TYR A 34 -2.91 6.34 0.16
N ASN A 35 -3.99 6.74 -0.52
CA ASN A 35 -4.74 5.89 -1.45
C ASN A 35 -5.00 6.68 -2.73
N THR A 36 -4.74 6.05 -3.88
CA THR A 36 -5.11 6.58 -5.19
C THR A 36 -5.42 5.47 -6.17
N SER A 37 -6.35 5.71 -7.10
CA SER A 37 -6.54 4.84 -8.28
C SER A 37 -6.11 5.59 -9.52
N ASP A 38 -5.33 4.93 -10.37
CA ASP A 38 -4.73 5.57 -11.55
C ASP A 38 -4.41 4.54 -12.66
N ASN A 39 -3.76 5.00 -13.72
CA ASN A 39 -3.33 4.21 -14.87
C ASN A 39 -1.92 4.64 -15.30
N THR A 40 -1.02 3.69 -15.47
CA THR A 40 0.35 4.00 -15.93
C THR A 40 0.38 4.65 -17.32
N ALA A 41 -0.65 4.44 -18.15
CA ALA A 41 -0.80 5.06 -19.48
C ALA A 41 -0.79 6.60 -19.48
N ASN A 42 -0.92 7.24 -18.32
CA ASN A 42 -0.90 8.69 -18.16
C ASN A 42 0.52 9.29 -18.12
N TYR A 43 1.56 8.45 -17.98
CA TYR A 43 2.87 8.88 -17.51
C TYR A 43 4.04 8.63 -18.49
N GLY A 44 3.85 7.77 -19.50
CA GLY A 44 4.83 7.53 -20.56
C GLY A 44 5.80 6.38 -20.25
N ASP A 45 6.63 6.02 -21.22
CA ASP A 45 7.57 4.87 -21.19
C ASP A 45 8.97 5.41 -21.46
N ASP A 46 9.61 5.88 -20.39
CA ASP A 46 10.92 6.55 -20.43
C ASP A 46 12.06 5.66 -19.91
N TYR A 47 11.71 4.56 -19.23
CA TYR A 47 12.64 3.60 -18.66
C TYR A 47 12.48 2.22 -19.27
N GLU A 48 13.49 1.37 -19.07
CA GLU A 48 13.52 0.03 -19.64
C GLU A 48 13.92 -1.04 -18.63
N ASN A 49 13.71 -2.31 -18.97
CA ASN A 49 14.17 -3.44 -18.17
C ASN A 49 15.67 -3.33 -17.85
N GLY A 50 16.01 -3.37 -16.56
CA GLY A 50 17.37 -3.13 -16.05
C GLY A 50 17.69 -1.68 -15.69
N SER A 51 16.75 -0.74 -15.86
CA SER A 51 16.90 0.64 -15.37
C SER A 51 16.83 0.73 -13.85
N SER A 52 15.96 -0.10 -13.23
CA SER A 52 15.87 -0.22 -11.78
C SER A 52 16.89 -1.25 -11.25
N PRO A 53 17.57 -0.98 -10.13
CA PRO A 53 18.44 -1.95 -9.46
C PRO A 53 17.66 -3.08 -8.79
N CYS A 54 16.35 -2.95 -8.61
CA CYS A 54 15.52 -3.92 -7.90
C CYS A 54 15.26 -5.21 -8.69
N SER A 55 15.16 -5.11 -10.01
CA SER A 55 14.78 -6.23 -10.87
C SER A 55 15.27 -5.97 -12.29
N SER A 56 15.72 -7.05 -12.95
CA SER A 56 16.05 -7.04 -14.38
C SER A 56 14.81 -6.93 -15.28
N TYR A 57 13.61 -6.97 -14.72
CA TYR A 57 12.30 -6.92 -15.38
C TYR A 57 11.38 -5.88 -14.73
N TYR A 58 10.19 -5.69 -15.31
CA TYR A 58 9.10 -4.86 -14.78
C TYR A 58 9.38 -3.35 -14.80
N MET A 59 10.03 -2.88 -15.86
CA MET A 59 10.37 -1.46 -16.09
C MET A 59 10.33 -1.12 -17.59
N SER A 60 9.57 -1.85 -18.42
CA SER A 60 9.62 -1.69 -19.89
C SER A 60 8.28 -1.36 -20.53
N GLY A 61 7.35 -0.84 -19.74
CA GLY A 61 6.09 -0.28 -20.23
C GLY A 61 5.90 1.09 -19.60
N ASP A 62 4.68 1.62 -19.63
CA ASP A 62 4.46 2.96 -19.09
C ASP A 62 4.73 2.98 -17.56
N ASP A 63 5.52 3.95 -17.11
CA ASP A 63 6.06 4.08 -15.76
C ASP A 63 5.40 5.24 -15.01
N VAL A 64 5.11 5.05 -13.73
CA VAL A 64 4.67 6.16 -12.85
C VAL A 64 5.52 6.21 -11.58
N PHE A 65 5.93 7.43 -11.23
CA PHE A 65 6.81 7.74 -10.12
C PHE A 65 6.06 8.50 -9.02
N TYR A 66 6.02 7.92 -7.84
CA TYR A 66 5.64 8.57 -6.60
C TYR A 66 6.87 8.79 -5.71
N THR A 67 6.79 9.76 -4.81
CA THR A 67 7.80 9.97 -3.77
C THR A 67 7.20 10.09 -2.39
N TYR A 68 7.91 9.57 -1.40
CA TYR A 68 7.58 9.71 0.01
C TYR A 68 8.84 10.01 0.82
N THR A 69 8.76 10.97 1.75
CA THR A 69 9.89 11.32 2.65
C THR A 69 9.39 11.30 4.08
N PRO A 70 9.70 10.25 4.86
CA PRO A 70 9.22 10.15 6.23
C PRO A 70 9.94 11.16 7.13
N VAL A 71 9.24 11.67 8.14
CA VAL A 71 9.79 12.62 9.13
C VAL A 71 10.46 11.91 10.31
N SER A 72 10.18 10.62 10.50
CA SER A 72 10.77 9.72 11.50
C SER A 72 11.19 8.41 10.84
N ASN A 73 11.97 7.57 11.54
CA ASN A 73 12.14 6.19 11.07
C ASN A 73 10.81 5.46 11.27
N GLU A 74 10.36 4.77 10.23
CA GLU A 74 9.07 4.07 10.22
C GLU A 74 9.10 2.92 9.23
N ASN A 75 8.18 1.98 9.41
CA ASN A 75 7.99 0.89 8.47
C ASN A 75 6.67 1.12 7.75
N ILE A 76 6.62 0.87 6.45
CA ILE A 76 5.41 1.05 5.64
C ILE A 76 4.97 -0.27 5.00
N ASN A 77 3.67 -0.39 4.80
CA ASN A 77 3.06 -1.37 3.90
C ASN A 77 2.69 -0.65 2.60
N VAL A 78 2.92 -1.30 1.47
CA VAL A 78 2.56 -0.82 0.14
C VAL A 78 1.81 -1.93 -0.59
N THR A 79 0.59 -1.63 -1.01
CA THR A 79 -0.24 -2.55 -1.79
C THR A 79 -0.61 -1.92 -3.12
N LEU A 80 -0.37 -2.65 -4.19
CA LEU A 80 -0.92 -2.38 -5.52
C LEU A 80 -2.04 -3.37 -5.78
N SER A 81 -3.28 -2.89 -5.85
CA SER A 81 -4.49 -3.69 -6.08
C SER A 81 -5.26 -3.21 -7.31
N GLY A 82 -6.38 -3.85 -7.65
CA GLY A 82 -7.23 -3.41 -8.77
C GLY A 82 -6.51 -3.46 -10.14
N ILE A 83 -5.54 -4.36 -10.29
CA ILE A 83 -4.65 -4.41 -11.45
C ILE A 83 -5.38 -4.97 -12.68
N SER A 84 -5.47 -4.19 -13.76
CA SER A 84 -6.22 -4.62 -14.97
C SER A 84 -5.48 -5.60 -15.88
N GLY A 85 -4.19 -5.88 -15.61
CA GLY A 85 -3.32 -6.64 -16.50
C GLY A 85 -2.37 -7.58 -15.77
N THR A 86 -1.46 -8.17 -16.53
CA THR A 86 -0.42 -9.08 -16.06
C THR A 86 0.94 -8.39 -16.06
N TYR A 87 1.95 -9.04 -15.49
CA TYR A 87 3.35 -8.60 -15.58
C TYR A 87 3.60 -7.20 -14.99
N SER A 88 2.89 -6.83 -13.93
CA SER A 88 3.14 -5.58 -13.21
C SER A 88 4.18 -5.75 -12.11
N GLY A 89 4.91 -4.69 -11.81
CA GLY A 89 5.82 -4.62 -10.69
C GLY A 89 5.77 -3.25 -10.00
N ILE A 90 6.12 -3.26 -8.71
CA ILE A 90 6.33 -2.07 -7.90
C ILE A 90 7.73 -2.10 -7.31
N HIS A 91 8.49 -1.02 -7.49
CA HIS A 91 9.86 -0.85 -7.03
C HIS A 91 9.91 0.27 -6.00
N ILE A 92 10.61 0.08 -4.89
CA ILE A 92 10.92 1.14 -3.93
C ILE A 92 12.42 1.38 -3.95
N LEU A 93 12.83 2.61 -4.24
CA LEU A 93 14.22 3.04 -4.39
C LEU A 93 14.52 4.15 -3.36
N ASP A 94 15.77 4.22 -2.86
CA ASP A 94 16.21 5.27 -1.93
C ASP A 94 16.73 6.55 -2.63
N GLY A 95 16.45 6.68 -3.92
CA GLY A 95 16.82 7.80 -4.76
C GLY A 95 16.24 7.68 -6.16
N CYS A 96 16.45 8.70 -6.99
CA CYS A 96 16.00 8.68 -8.38
C CYS A 96 16.72 7.58 -9.17
N VAL A 97 15.98 6.84 -10.00
CA VAL A 97 16.50 5.77 -10.88
C VAL A 97 17.66 6.23 -11.79
N ASP A 98 17.68 7.49 -12.23
CA ASP A 98 18.76 8.09 -13.04
C ASP A 98 20.06 8.35 -12.25
N THR A 99 20.04 8.19 -10.93
CA THR A 99 21.16 8.51 -10.03
C THR A 99 21.79 7.29 -9.35
N THR A 100 21.59 6.10 -9.92
CA THR A 100 22.08 4.81 -9.37
C THR A 100 21.67 4.59 -7.90
N PRO A 101 20.35 4.55 -7.60
CA PRO A 101 19.87 4.34 -6.24
C PRO A 101 20.10 2.89 -5.79
N ASN A 102 19.86 2.61 -4.52
CA ASN A 102 19.71 1.25 -4.02
C ASN A 102 18.26 0.78 -4.15
N CYS A 103 18.08 -0.52 -4.34
CA CYS A 103 16.77 -1.14 -4.16
C CYS A 103 16.45 -1.28 -2.67
N VAL A 104 15.28 -0.77 -2.28
CA VAL A 104 14.75 -0.90 -0.92
C VAL A 104 13.79 -2.07 -0.85
N ALA A 105 12.87 -2.17 -1.82
CA ALA A 105 11.90 -3.26 -1.90
C ALA A 105 11.39 -3.43 -3.33
N PHE A 106 10.90 -4.64 -3.64
CA PHE A 106 10.34 -4.95 -4.95
C PHE A 106 9.35 -6.09 -4.85
N GLU A 107 8.23 -5.96 -5.55
CA GLU A 107 7.29 -7.05 -5.79
C GLU A 107 6.82 -6.99 -7.25
N GLY A 108 6.85 -8.14 -7.93
CA GLY A 108 6.46 -8.26 -9.33
C GLY A 108 6.00 -9.67 -9.66
N ASN A 109 4.96 -9.79 -10.49
CA ASN A 109 4.38 -11.08 -10.83
C ASN A 109 3.83 -11.09 -12.26
N SER A 110 3.84 -12.26 -12.88
CA SER A 110 3.27 -12.49 -14.21
C SER A 110 1.75 -12.57 -14.23
N GLY A 111 1.09 -12.75 -13.08
CA GLY A 111 -0.37 -12.73 -12.93
C GLY A 111 -0.92 -11.34 -12.65
N SER A 112 -2.22 -11.26 -12.39
CA SER A 112 -2.95 -10.02 -12.06
C SER A 112 -3.33 -9.90 -10.58
N GLY A 113 -2.84 -10.79 -9.72
CA GLY A 113 -3.01 -10.64 -8.27
C GLY A 113 -2.26 -9.42 -7.75
N ASP A 114 -2.54 -9.02 -6.51
CA ASP A 114 -1.97 -7.82 -5.91
C ASP A 114 -0.44 -7.88 -5.78
N ARG A 115 0.20 -6.70 -5.70
CA ARG A 115 1.60 -6.57 -5.30
C ARG A 115 1.62 -6.05 -3.88
N VAL A 116 2.10 -6.87 -2.96
CA VAL A 116 2.05 -6.58 -1.53
C VAL A 116 3.48 -6.56 -1.00
N LEU A 117 3.88 -5.40 -0.49
CA LEU A 117 5.14 -5.19 0.22
C LEU A 117 4.81 -4.80 1.64
N THR A 118 5.24 -5.61 2.62
CA THR A 118 4.98 -5.34 4.03
C THR A 118 6.26 -5.05 4.79
N ASN A 119 6.13 -4.25 5.85
CA ASN A 119 7.19 -3.98 6.80
C ASN A 119 8.47 -3.39 6.17
N ILE A 120 8.31 -2.47 5.21
CA ILE A 120 9.43 -1.85 4.50
C ILE A 120 10.01 -0.72 5.37
N ALA A 121 11.22 -0.91 5.88
CA ALA A 121 11.88 0.04 6.77
C ALA A 121 12.39 1.28 5.99
N LEU A 122 11.88 2.46 6.38
CA LEU A 122 12.27 3.75 5.84
C LEU A 122 12.99 4.60 6.90
N SER A 123 14.01 5.34 6.46
CA SER A 123 14.81 6.24 7.31
C SER A 123 14.32 7.68 7.19
N SER A 124 14.23 8.36 8.33
CA SER A 124 13.85 9.78 8.41
C SER A 124 14.68 10.64 7.45
N GLY A 125 13.99 11.50 6.68
CA GLY A 125 14.60 12.48 5.79
C GLY A 125 15.16 11.93 4.47
N VAL A 126 15.05 10.62 4.21
CA VAL A 126 15.39 10.02 2.91
C VAL A 126 14.16 10.08 2.01
N THR A 127 14.33 10.57 0.78
CA THR A 127 13.25 10.55 -0.22
C THR A 127 13.25 9.22 -0.95
N TYR A 128 12.21 8.43 -0.74
CA TYR A 128 11.98 7.17 -1.40
C TYR A 128 11.13 7.36 -2.65
N TYR A 129 11.47 6.63 -3.71
CA TYR A 129 10.73 6.62 -4.97
C TYR A 129 9.98 5.30 -5.09
N ILE A 130 8.66 5.38 -5.27
CA ILE A 130 7.79 4.23 -5.50
C ILE A 130 7.44 4.25 -6.99
N VAL A 131 7.92 3.26 -7.74
CA VAL A 131 7.80 3.18 -9.19
C VAL A 131 6.91 2.00 -9.54
N ILE A 132 5.86 2.24 -10.33
CA ILE A 132 4.98 1.19 -10.85
C ILE A 132 5.16 1.13 -12.35
N SER A 133 5.40 -0.07 -12.86
CA SER A 133 5.58 -0.33 -14.30
C SER A 133 5.20 -1.77 -14.64
N THR A 134 5.44 -2.17 -15.88
CA THR A 134 5.19 -3.52 -16.39
C THR A 134 6.43 -4.13 -17.04
N TRP A 135 6.47 -5.45 -17.14
CA TRP A 135 7.32 -6.13 -18.10
C TRP A 135 6.50 -6.31 -19.37
N ALA A 136 6.66 -5.37 -20.29
CA ALA A 136 5.61 -5.04 -21.24
C ALA A 136 5.09 -6.19 -22.11
N SER A 137 3.80 -6.02 -22.44
CA SER A 137 2.75 -6.98 -22.80
C SER A 137 1.90 -7.39 -21.59
N PRO A 138 1.12 -6.47 -20.99
CA PRO A 138 0.59 -5.21 -21.55
C PRO A 138 1.55 -4.01 -21.43
N GLN A 139 1.29 -2.93 -22.18
CA GLN A 139 2.05 -1.68 -22.09
C GLN A 139 1.77 -0.92 -20.79
N SER A 140 0.52 -0.99 -20.33
CA SER A 140 0.04 -0.23 -19.17
C SER A 140 -1.01 -1.01 -18.40
N ILE A 141 -1.22 -0.60 -17.16
CA ILE A 141 -2.21 -1.17 -16.24
C ILE A 141 -2.95 -0.05 -15.50
N THR A 142 -4.22 -0.26 -15.21
CA THR A 142 -4.88 0.45 -14.10
C THR A 142 -4.49 -0.20 -12.79
N TYR A 143 -4.51 0.58 -11.71
CA TYR A 143 -4.21 0.10 -10.37
C TYR A 143 -4.86 0.99 -9.32
N THR A 144 -4.92 0.49 -8.09
CA THR A 144 -5.05 1.26 -6.85
C THR A 144 -3.78 1.09 -6.04
N LEU A 145 -3.17 2.19 -5.63
CA LEU A 145 -1.99 2.23 -4.77
C LEU A 145 -2.42 2.63 -3.36
N ASP A 146 -2.13 1.76 -2.42
CA ASP A 146 -2.29 1.97 -0.99
C ASP A 146 -0.91 2.00 -0.32
N VAL A 147 -0.64 3.06 0.44
CA VAL A 147 0.57 3.20 1.26
C VAL A 147 0.14 3.55 2.67
N SER A 148 0.54 2.73 3.64
CA SER A 148 0.19 2.92 5.05
C SER A 148 1.39 2.60 5.94
N LEU A 149 1.34 3.04 7.20
CA LEU A 149 2.31 2.58 8.19
C LEU A 149 2.10 1.08 8.44
N SER A 150 3.19 0.34 8.54
CA SER A 150 3.16 -1.02 9.08
C SER A 150 2.82 -0.95 10.56
N PRO A 151 2.00 -1.89 11.08
CA PRO A 151 1.85 -2.07 12.51
C PRO A 151 3.23 -2.23 13.15
N THR A 152 3.52 -1.41 14.16
CA THR A 152 4.82 -1.42 14.85
C THR A 152 4.89 -2.44 15.98
N ASP A 153 3.73 -2.90 16.44
CA ASP A 153 3.60 -3.93 17.46
C ASP A 153 2.35 -4.79 17.22
N THR A 154 2.37 -5.98 17.78
CA THR A 154 1.17 -6.81 17.94
C THR A 154 0.60 -6.57 19.33
N PRO A 155 -0.73 -6.60 19.52
CA PRO A 155 -1.30 -6.45 20.84
C PRO A 155 -0.74 -7.46 21.84
N ASP A 156 -0.33 -6.99 23.02
CA ASP A 156 0.09 -7.80 24.17
C ASP A 156 -0.94 -8.88 24.53
N TRP A 157 -2.23 -8.56 24.40
CA TRP A 157 -3.31 -9.51 24.61
C TRP A 157 -4.55 -9.15 23.80
N TYR A 158 -5.21 -10.16 23.25
CA TYR A 158 -6.50 -10.01 22.58
C TYR A 158 -7.30 -11.30 22.74
N ASN A 159 -8.61 -11.17 22.95
CA ASN A 159 -9.49 -12.33 23.09
C ASN A 159 -10.96 -12.01 22.79
N ILE A 160 -11.65 -12.95 22.14
CA ILE A 160 -13.12 -12.94 22.03
C ILE A 160 -13.71 -13.14 23.43
N GLN A 161 -14.50 -12.17 23.87
CA GLN A 161 -15.17 -12.19 25.17
C GLN A 161 -16.53 -12.88 25.11
N TRP A 162 -17.26 -12.65 24.02
CA TRP A 162 -18.65 -13.11 23.90
C TRP A 162 -19.09 -13.24 22.45
N LEU A 163 -19.84 -14.30 22.15
CA LEU A 163 -20.58 -14.47 20.90
C LEU A 163 -22.08 -14.38 21.20
N SER A 164 -22.84 -13.73 20.33
CA SER A 164 -24.29 -13.54 20.49
C SER A 164 -25.03 -13.73 19.17
N ASP A 165 -26.18 -14.43 19.20
CA ASP A 165 -27.13 -14.49 18.07
C ASP A 165 -28.22 -13.39 18.15
N GLY A 166 -28.09 -12.48 19.13
CA GLY A 166 -29.07 -11.45 19.46
C GLY A 166 -30.10 -11.85 20.53
N VAL A 167 -30.16 -13.13 20.92
CA VAL A 167 -31.06 -13.68 21.95
C VAL A 167 -30.28 -14.47 23.01
N ASN A 168 -29.45 -15.41 22.56
CA ASN A 168 -28.55 -16.25 23.32
C ASN A 168 -27.11 -15.77 23.12
N GLY A 169 -26.24 -16.16 24.04
CA GLY A 169 -24.82 -15.93 23.87
C GLY A 169 -23.95 -16.84 24.71
N SER A 170 -22.67 -16.86 24.37
CA SER A 170 -21.67 -17.72 25.01
C SER A 170 -20.27 -17.18 24.80
N ASN A 171 -19.37 -17.43 25.75
CA ASN A 171 -17.94 -17.13 25.65
C ASN A 171 -17.11 -18.35 25.19
N THR A 172 -17.74 -19.45 24.79
CA THR A 172 -17.06 -20.70 24.43
C THR A 172 -17.58 -21.27 23.11
N SER A 173 -18.86 -21.56 23.06
CA SER A 173 -19.53 -22.10 21.86
C SER A 173 -20.99 -21.69 21.83
N LEU A 174 -21.50 -21.38 20.65
CA LEU A 174 -22.90 -21.05 20.41
C LEU A 174 -23.45 -21.95 19.30
N THR A 175 -24.57 -22.63 19.55
CA THR A 175 -25.27 -23.41 18.52
C THR A 175 -26.40 -22.56 17.96
N VAL A 176 -26.41 -22.36 16.65
CA VAL A 176 -27.40 -21.56 15.94
C VAL A 176 -27.95 -22.30 14.74
N ASP A 177 -29.10 -21.84 14.24
CA ASP A 177 -29.61 -22.28 12.96
C ASP A 177 -28.73 -21.73 11.82
N ALA A 178 -28.75 -22.40 10.67
CA ALA A 178 -28.04 -21.92 9.49
C ALA A 178 -28.53 -20.51 9.10
N TRP A 179 -27.60 -19.67 8.64
CA TRP A 179 -27.85 -18.27 8.25
C TRP A 179 -28.19 -17.31 9.39
N THR A 180 -28.04 -17.72 10.65
CA THR A 180 -28.12 -16.80 11.80
C THR A 180 -26.90 -15.88 11.81
N THR A 181 -27.15 -14.58 11.89
CA THR A 181 -26.08 -13.59 12.10
C THR A 181 -25.54 -13.70 13.52
N ILE A 182 -24.22 -13.76 13.65
CA ILE A 182 -23.52 -13.78 14.93
C ILE A 182 -22.79 -12.45 15.12
N THR A 183 -22.91 -11.88 16.31
CA THR A 183 -22.11 -10.74 16.76
C THR A 183 -21.04 -11.24 17.71
N GLY A 184 -19.78 -10.97 17.38
CA GLY A 184 -18.64 -11.18 18.27
C GLY A 184 -18.28 -9.91 19.03
N TYR A 185 -17.99 -10.07 20.32
CA TYR A 185 -17.41 -9.03 21.17
C TYR A 185 -16.03 -9.50 21.58
N ALA A 186 -15.02 -8.67 21.37
CA ALA A 186 -13.64 -8.92 21.78
C ALA A 186 -13.18 -7.81 22.70
N GLN A 187 -12.03 -8.04 23.31
CA GLN A 187 -11.24 -7.01 23.95
C GLN A 187 -9.81 -7.14 23.48
N VAL A 188 -9.10 -6.03 23.46
CA VAL A 188 -7.68 -5.96 23.16
C VAL A 188 -6.97 -5.08 24.18
N TYR A 189 -5.72 -5.43 24.47
CA TYR A 189 -4.86 -4.73 25.39
C TYR A 189 -3.48 -4.55 24.75
N GLU A 190 -2.97 -3.32 24.85
CA GLU A 190 -1.61 -2.96 24.49
C GLU A 190 -1.11 -1.86 25.43
N ASP A 191 -0.01 -2.11 26.15
CA ASP A 191 0.50 -1.16 27.14
C ASP A 191 0.96 0.16 26.48
N GLY A 192 0.52 1.26 27.06
CA GLY A 192 0.70 2.61 26.52
C GLY A 192 -0.27 3.01 25.41
N VAL A 193 -1.08 2.09 24.87
CA VAL A 193 -1.96 2.34 23.73
C VAL A 193 -3.45 2.27 24.12
N THR A 194 -3.91 1.19 24.75
CA THR A 194 -5.33 1.00 25.15
C THR A 194 -5.61 1.47 26.59
N ASN A 195 -4.59 1.90 27.35
CA ASN A 195 -4.81 2.39 28.72
C ASN A 195 -5.57 3.73 28.81
N PRO A 196 -5.35 4.72 27.92
CA PRO A 196 -6.14 5.94 27.88
C PRO A 196 -7.60 5.64 27.53
N ALA A 197 -8.54 6.41 28.06
CA ALA A 197 -9.96 6.24 27.73
C ALA A 197 -10.26 6.70 26.29
N GLY A 198 -11.09 5.93 25.58
CA GLY A 198 -11.45 6.16 24.18
C GLY A 198 -10.64 5.30 23.22
N GLU A 199 -11.16 5.17 21.99
CA GLU A 199 -10.57 4.35 20.92
C GLU A 199 -9.08 4.64 20.73
N ALA A 200 -8.26 3.60 20.92
CA ALA A 200 -6.83 3.63 20.65
C ALA A 200 -6.54 3.99 19.18
N ALA A 201 -5.73 5.03 18.98
CA ALA A 201 -5.33 5.45 17.65
C ALA A 201 -4.31 4.47 17.03
N GLY A 202 -4.50 4.14 15.75
CA GLY A 202 -3.59 3.26 15.01
C GLY A 202 -3.78 1.77 15.31
N PHE A 203 -4.88 1.42 15.96
CA PHE A 203 -5.24 0.05 16.28
C PHE A 203 -6.33 -0.47 15.34
N GLU A 204 -6.13 -1.66 14.79
CA GLU A 204 -7.15 -2.36 14.01
C GLU A 204 -7.37 -3.75 14.61
N CYS A 205 -8.64 -4.11 14.82
CA CYS A 205 -9.03 -5.43 15.29
C CYS A 205 -9.93 -6.08 14.24
N TRP A 206 -9.72 -7.38 14.01
CA TRP A 206 -10.46 -8.13 13.00
C TRP A 206 -11.01 -9.42 13.61
N PHE A 207 -12.24 -9.78 13.24
CA PHE A 207 -12.84 -11.08 13.52
C PHE A 207 -12.68 -11.96 12.29
N GLY A 208 -11.98 -13.08 12.43
CA GLY A 208 -11.90 -14.12 11.40
C GLY A 208 -12.96 -15.20 11.64
N ALA A 209 -13.57 -15.71 10.56
CA ALA A 209 -14.46 -16.88 10.64
C ALA A 209 -14.23 -17.85 9.46
N GLN A 210 -14.28 -19.15 9.74
CA GLN A 210 -14.12 -20.21 8.74
C GLN A 210 -15.07 -21.39 9.01
N GLU A 211 -15.44 -22.09 7.94
CA GLU A 211 -16.28 -23.30 8.01
C GLU A 211 -15.48 -24.55 8.43
N THR A 212 -14.15 -24.48 8.36
CA THR A 212 -13.25 -25.57 8.73
C THR A 212 -12.20 -25.11 9.73
N ASP A 213 -11.85 -26.01 10.64
CA ASP A 213 -10.76 -25.81 11.61
C ASP A 213 -9.41 -25.84 10.87
N SER A 214 -8.90 -24.64 10.57
CA SER A 214 -7.71 -24.42 9.75
C SER A 214 -6.90 -23.25 10.32
N ASP A 215 -5.61 -23.20 9.97
CA ASP A 215 -4.70 -22.15 10.45
C ASP A 215 -5.13 -20.76 9.91
N PRO A 216 -5.48 -19.80 10.79
CA PRO A 216 -5.91 -18.46 10.38
C PRO A 216 -4.90 -17.69 9.52
N SER A 217 -3.60 -18.01 9.61
CA SER A 217 -2.58 -17.37 8.76
C SER A 217 -2.72 -17.70 7.27
N THR A 218 -3.59 -18.66 6.93
CA THR A 218 -3.85 -19.10 5.55
C THR A 218 -5.20 -18.62 5.00
N TRP A 219 -5.99 -17.92 5.81
CA TRP A 219 -7.34 -17.48 5.43
C TRP A 219 -7.28 -16.33 4.44
N ALA A 220 -8.28 -16.25 3.56
CA ALA A 220 -8.38 -15.17 2.60
C ALA A 220 -8.83 -13.88 3.30
N GLU A 221 -8.53 -12.72 2.72
CA GLU A 221 -8.92 -11.42 3.29
C GLU A 221 -10.44 -11.32 3.54
N GLY A 222 -11.26 -11.91 2.67
CA GLY A 222 -12.72 -11.93 2.82
C GLY A 222 -13.24 -12.77 4.00
N ASP A 223 -12.38 -13.56 4.65
CA ASP A 223 -12.73 -14.31 5.86
C ASP A 223 -12.61 -13.46 7.13
N TRP A 224 -12.12 -12.22 7.00
CA TRP A 224 -11.90 -11.27 8.09
C TRP A 224 -12.86 -10.09 8.01
N ILE A 225 -13.39 -9.68 9.16
CA ILE A 225 -14.31 -8.56 9.29
C ILE A 225 -13.75 -7.58 10.32
N SER A 226 -13.58 -6.31 9.95
CA SER A 226 -13.12 -5.27 10.88
C SER A 226 -14.08 -5.15 12.06
N ALA A 227 -13.52 -5.15 13.26
CA ALA A 227 -14.24 -4.82 14.48
C ALA A 227 -14.55 -3.32 14.51
N THR A 228 -15.59 -2.97 15.27
CA THR A 228 -15.95 -1.58 15.57
C THR A 228 -15.73 -1.36 17.05
N TYR A 229 -15.03 -0.29 17.43
CA TYR A 229 -14.86 0.08 18.83
C TYR A 229 -16.22 0.35 19.50
N LEU A 230 -16.41 -0.22 20.70
CA LEU A 230 -17.68 -0.12 21.46
C LEU A 230 -17.55 0.62 22.79
N GLY A 231 -16.32 0.78 23.31
CA GLY A 231 -16.04 1.40 24.59
C GLY A 231 -15.02 0.61 25.42
N ASP A 232 -14.41 1.28 26.38
CA ASP A 232 -13.33 0.70 27.20
C ASP A 232 -13.87 -0.28 28.26
N VAL A 233 -13.10 -1.35 28.53
CA VAL A 233 -13.26 -2.24 29.69
C VAL A 233 -11.99 -2.21 30.53
N GLY A 234 -11.93 -1.27 31.47
CA GLY A 234 -10.73 -1.06 32.29
C GLY A 234 -9.64 -0.39 31.46
N ASN A 235 -8.56 -1.11 31.16
CA ASN A 235 -7.46 -0.65 30.31
C ASN A 235 -7.48 -1.32 28.92
N ASN A 236 -8.59 -2.00 28.60
CA ASN A 236 -8.77 -2.70 27.34
C ASN A 236 -9.78 -1.93 26.50
N ASP A 237 -9.60 -2.01 25.19
CA ASP A 237 -10.55 -1.50 24.19
C ASP A 237 -11.41 -2.63 23.62
#